data_AF-X1A1R6-F1
#
_entry.id   AF-X1A1R6-F1
#
_cell.length_a   1.000
_cell.length_b   1.000
_cell.length_c   1.000
_cell.angle_alpha   90.00
_cell.angle_beta   90.00
_cell.angle_gamma   90.00
#
_symmetry.space_group_name_H-M   'P 1'
#
loop_
_entity.id
_entity.type
_entity.pdbx_description
1 polymer ?
#
loop_
_entity_poly.entity_id
_entity_poly.type
_entity_poly.pdbx_seq_one_letter_code
_entity_poly.pdbx_strand_id
1 'polypeptide(L)'
;MLVFSMGLLILINLNRTFKFSWFKISSLGMLAAFNKGISGGGYGPLVTSGQILSGVKSKNAIGITSFSEGLTCFVGVITYLIFTNHTIEWDIAPSLILGAILSVPFAAYTVKRFKNTHLKLIVGIATLILGLVTLGKLFL
;
A
#
# COMPACT_ATOMS: atom_id res chain seq x y z
N MET A 1 -8.18 12.52 0.20
CA MET A 1 -9.57 12.02 0.38
C MET A 1 -9.64 10.49 0.41
N LEU A 2 -9.23 9.77 -0.64
CA LEU A 2 -9.36 8.30 -0.74
C LEU A 2 -8.67 7.52 0.41
N VAL A 3 -7.42 7.86 0.73
CA VAL A 3 -6.66 7.23 1.82
C VAL A 3 -7.34 7.46 3.18
N PHE A 4 -7.86 8.66 3.42
CA PHE A 4 -8.60 9.00 4.63
C PHE A 4 -9.87 8.15 4.79
N SER A 5 -10.67 8.03 3.72
CA SER A 5 -11.87 7.20 3.72
C SER A 5 -11.57 5.73 4.02
N MET A 6 -10.48 5.18 3.46
CA MET A 6 -10.05 3.80 3.72
C MET A 6 -9.63 3.57 5.18
N GLY A 7 -8.92 4.53 5.78
CA GLY A 7 -8.54 4.49 7.20
C GLY A 7 -9.77 4.49 8.12
N LEU A 8 -10.73 5.36 7.82
CA LEU A 8 -12.00 5.43 8.56
C LEU A 8 -12.80 4.12 8.44
N LEU A 9 -12.89 3.56 7.23
CA LEU A 9 -13.61 2.31 6.96
C LEU A 9 -13.02 1.11 7.68
N ILE A 10 -11.68 1.00 7.78
CA ILE A 10 -11.05 -0.04 8.60
C ILE A 10 -11.44 0.13 10.07
N LEU A 11 -11.33 1.34 10.60
CA LEU A 11 -11.49 1.61 12.03
C LEU A 11 -12.94 1.34 12.48
N ILE A 12 -13.92 1.74 11.68
CA ILE A 12 -15.34 1.45 11.91
C ILE A 12 -15.62 -0.06 11.86
N ASN A 13 -14.93 -0.79 10.97
CA ASN A 13 -15.15 -2.22 10.77
C ASN A 13 -14.09 -3.09 11.47
N LEU A 14 -13.47 -2.61 12.55
CA LEU A 14 -12.38 -3.32 13.21
C LEU A 14 -12.81 -4.71 13.71
N ASN A 15 -14.01 -4.79 14.29
CA ASN A 15 -14.57 -6.01 14.88
C ASN A 15 -15.39 -6.86 13.88
N ARG A 16 -15.60 -6.37 12.65
CA ARG A 16 -16.32 -7.10 11.61
C ARG A 16 -15.37 -8.04 10.87
N THR A 17 -15.79 -9.29 10.73
CA THR A 17 -15.17 -10.26 9.81
C THR A 17 -15.94 -10.23 8.50
N PHE A 18 -15.23 -9.98 7.39
CA PHE A 18 -15.83 -9.96 6.06
C PHE A 18 -15.64 -11.32 5.40
N LYS A 19 -16.68 -11.80 4.70
CA LYS A 19 -16.55 -12.97 3.83
C LYS A 19 -15.73 -12.60 2.60
N PHE A 20 -14.82 -13.50 2.22
CA PHE A 20 -13.98 -13.35 1.05
C PHE A 20 -14.81 -13.25 -0.24
N SER A 21 -14.45 -12.33 -1.13
CA SER A 21 -15.12 -12.15 -2.43
C SER A 21 -14.10 -11.82 -3.52
N TRP A 22 -14.01 -12.69 -4.52
CA TRP A 22 -13.15 -12.52 -5.69
C TRP A 22 -13.48 -11.26 -6.50
N PHE A 23 -14.77 -10.97 -6.67
CA PHE A 23 -15.21 -9.80 -7.44
C PHE A 23 -14.74 -8.48 -6.81
N LYS A 24 -14.84 -8.37 -5.47
CA LYS A 24 -14.39 -7.17 -4.74
C LYS A 24 -12.89 -6.94 -4.87
N ILE A 25 -12.09 -8.01 -4.80
CA ILE A 25 -10.63 -7.92 -4.92
C ILE A 25 -10.22 -7.54 -6.34
N SER A 26 -10.86 -8.11 -7.36
CA SER A 26 -10.58 -7.77 -8.76
C SER A 26 -10.91 -6.30 -9.07
N SER A 27 -12.11 -5.84 -8.69
CA SER A 27 -12.53 -4.44 -8.86
C SER A 27 -11.62 -3.48 -8.10
N LEU A 28 -11.24 -3.82 -6.86
CA LEU A 28 -10.29 -3.04 -6.07
C LEU A 28 -8.92 -2.96 -6.74
N GLY A 29 -8.41 -4.07 -7.27
CA GLY A 29 -7.12 -4.11 -7.97
C GLY A 29 -7.11 -3.19 -9.19
N MET A 30 -8.19 -3.17 -9.97
CA MET A 30 -8.33 -2.29 -11.12
C MET A 30 -8.34 -0.81 -10.72
N LEU A 31 -9.12 -0.44 -9.69
CA LEU A 31 -9.13 0.93 -9.15
C LEU A 31 -7.77 1.35 -8.58
N ALA A 32 -7.08 0.43 -7.90
CA ALA A 32 -5.78 0.70 -7.32
C ALA A 32 -4.69 0.90 -8.37
N ALA A 33 -4.68 0.09 -9.43
CA ALA A 33 -3.76 0.23 -10.54
C ALA A 33 -3.95 1.58 -11.26
N PHE A 34 -5.20 1.97 -11.52
CA PHE A 34 -5.53 3.27 -12.10
C PHE A 34 -5.08 4.43 -11.20
N ASN A 35 -5.34 4.32 -9.89
CA ASN A 35 -4.90 5.32 -8.91
C ASN A 35 -3.37 5.43 -8.82
N LYS A 36 -2.62 4.32 -8.87
CA LYS A 36 -1.15 4.33 -8.90
C LYS A 36 -0.65 5.01 -10.17
N GLY A 37 -1.26 4.74 -11.33
CA GLY A 37 -0.89 5.33 -12.60
C GLY A 37 -1.10 6.85 -12.67
N ILE A 38 -2.24 7.35 -12.18
CA ILE A 38 -2.57 8.79 -12.25
C ILE A 38 -1.97 9.59 -11.10
N SER A 39 -2.17 9.12 -9.86
CA SER A 39 -1.86 9.89 -8.66
C SER A 39 -0.47 9.56 -8.10
N GLY A 40 0.05 8.37 -8.38
CA GLY A 40 1.30 7.85 -7.79
C GLY A 40 1.20 7.53 -6.28
N GLY A 41 0.26 8.14 -5.55
CA GLY A 41 0.12 8.06 -4.11
C GLY A 41 -1.08 7.23 -3.61
N GLY A 42 -0.98 6.72 -2.38
CA GLY A 42 -2.09 6.08 -1.66
C GLY A 42 -2.42 4.64 -2.07
N TYR A 43 -1.67 4.05 -3.00
CA TYR A 43 -1.83 2.65 -3.45
C TYR A 43 -1.76 1.64 -2.30
N GLY A 44 -0.70 1.70 -1.48
CA GLY A 44 -0.49 0.76 -0.37
C GLY A 44 -1.68 0.73 0.59
N PRO A 45 -2.08 1.88 1.18
CA PRO A 45 -3.25 1.93 2.04
C PRO A 45 -4.54 1.51 1.33
N LEU A 46 -4.75 1.86 0.06
CA LEU A 46 -5.96 1.46 -0.68
C LEU A 46 -6.04 -0.07 -0.86
N VAL A 47 -4.97 -0.71 -1.35
CA VAL A 47 -4.95 -2.14 -1.63
C VAL A 47 -4.99 -2.94 -0.33
N THR A 48 -4.15 -2.60 0.65
CA THR A 48 -4.13 -3.30 1.94
C THR A 48 -5.46 -3.14 2.66
N SER A 49 -6.03 -1.92 2.72
CA SER A 49 -7.31 -1.70 3.38
C SER A 49 -8.47 -2.37 2.66
N GLY A 50 -8.53 -2.26 1.33
CA GLY A 50 -9.57 -2.90 0.54
C GLY A 50 -9.49 -4.43 0.60
N GLN A 51 -8.30 -5.02 0.67
CA GLN A 51 -8.14 -6.46 0.88
C GLN A 51 -8.62 -6.90 2.27
N ILE A 52 -8.31 -6.13 3.32
CA ILE A 52 -8.82 -6.38 4.68
C ILE A 52 -10.36 -6.29 4.71
N LEU A 53 -10.94 -5.28 4.06
CA LEU A 53 -12.39 -5.10 3.92
C LEU A 53 -13.04 -6.16 3.02
N SER A 54 -12.24 -6.80 2.16
CA SER A 54 -12.66 -7.94 1.33
C SER A 54 -12.49 -9.29 2.01
N GLY A 55 -12.10 -9.33 3.29
CA GLY A 55 -12.01 -10.57 4.08
C GLY A 55 -10.63 -11.24 4.10
N VAL A 56 -9.60 -10.60 3.56
CA VAL A 56 -8.22 -11.11 3.63
C VAL A 56 -7.63 -10.83 5.01
N LYS A 57 -6.91 -11.80 5.58
CA LYS A 57 -6.18 -11.60 6.85
C LYS A 57 -5.16 -10.46 6.68
N SER A 58 -5.06 -9.56 7.65
CA SER A 58 -4.23 -8.36 7.58
C SER A 58 -2.76 -8.65 7.26
N LYS A 59 -2.19 -9.71 7.82
CA LYS A 59 -0.82 -10.15 7.49
C LYS A 59 -0.67 -10.53 6.01
N ASN A 60 -1.63 -11.28 5.49
CA ASN A 60 -1.63 -11.72 4.10
C ASN A 60 -1.86 -10.53 3.17
N ALA A 61 -2.76 -9.61 3.54
CA ALA A 61 -3.03 -8.41 2.75
C ALA A 61 -1.77 -7.53 2.59
N ILE A 62 -1.00 -7.32 3.67
CA ILE A 62 0.26 -6.57 3.62
C ILE A 62 1.27 -7.28 2.71
N GLY A 63 1.43 -8.61 2.86
CA GLY A 63 2.34 -9.39 2.02
C GLY A 63 1.98 -9.35 0.54
N ILE A 64 0.69 -9.55 0.20
CA ILE A 64 0.19 -9.48 -1.17
C ILE A 64 0.40 -8.08 -1.73
N THR A 65 0.05 -7.04 -0.97
CA THR A 65 0.23 -5.64 -1.41
C THR A 65 1.69 -5.34 -1.71
N SER A 66 2.61 -5.73 -0.83
CA SER A 66 4.05 -5.48 -1.01
C SER A 66 4.62 -6.24 -2.22
N PHE A 67 4.18 -7.48 -2.43
CA PHE A 67 4.58 -8.26 -3.60
C PHE A 67 4.05 -7.67 -4.91
N SER A 68 2.75 -7.31 -4.94
CA SER A 68 2.13 -6.64 -6.08
C SER A 68 2.80 -5.30 -6.37
N GLU A 69 3.11 -4.50 -5.35
CA GLU A 69 3.83 -3.23 -5.52
C GLU A 69 5.22 -3.44 -6.12
N GLY A 70 5.96 -4.46 -5.70
CA GLY A 70 7.24 -4.82 -6.30
C GLY A 70 7.13 -5.11 -7.80
N LEU A 71 6.12 -5.89 -8.21
CA LEU A 71 5.86 -6.17 -9.63
C LEU A 71 5.44 -4.90 -10.39
N THR A 72 4.56 -4.08 -9.82
CA THR A 72 4.13 -2.82 -10.44
C THR A 72 5.30 -1.85 -10.60
N CYS A 73 6.16 -1.73 -9.59
CA CYS A 73 7.39 -0.93 -9.67
C CYS A 73 8.36 -1.46 -10.72
N PHE A 74 8.55 -2.78 -10.80
CA PHE A 74 9.41 -3.40 -11.81
C PHE A 74 8.94 -3.07 -13.24
N VAL A 75 7.65 -3.26 -13.52
CA VAL A 75 7.04 -2.88 -14.81
C VAL A 75 7.18 -1.38 -15.03
N GLY A 76 6.92 -0.56 -14.02
CA GLY A 76 7.06 0.90 -14.10
C GLY A 76 8.47 1.36 -14.47
N VAL A 77 9.51 0.73 -13.91
CA VAL A 77 10.92 1.01 -14.25
C VAL A 77 11.22 0.60 -15.68
N ILE A 78 10.75 -0.57 -16.14
CA ILE A 78 10.92 -1.01 -17.53
C ILE A 78 10.25 -0.02 -18.50
N THR A 79 8.99 0.36 -18.22
CA THR A 79 8.28 1.33 -19.05
C THR A 79 8.98 2.69 -19.05
N TYR A 80 9.47 3.16 -17.91
CA TYR A 80 10.26 4.39 -17.83
C TYR A 80 11.51 4.31 -18.73
N LEU A 81 12.29 3.23 -18.64
CA LEU A 81 13.49 3.02 -19.46
C LEU A 81 13.21 2.98 -20.97
N ILE A 82 12.07 2.44 -21.40
CA ILE A 82 11.72 2.32 -22.82
C ILE A 82 11.21 3.64 -23.39
N PHE A 83 10.35 4.35 -22.65
CA PHE A 83 9.62 5.51 -23.17
C PHE A 83 10.27 6.85 -22.84
N THR A 84 11.21 6.88 -21.89
CA THR A 84 11.86 8.12 -21.46
C THR A 84 13.35 8.06 -21.82
N ASN A 85 13.81 9.03 -22.62
CA ASN A 85 15.23 9.22 -22.97
C ASN A 85 16.02 9.97 -21.88
N HIS A 86 15.44 10.19 -20.68
CA HIS A 86 16.18 10.80 -19.57
C HIS A 86 17.19 9.83 -18.98
N THR A 87 18.36 10.37 -18.66
CA THR A 87 19.40 9.68 -17.92
C THR A 87 18.95 9.45 -16.47
N ILE A 88 18.94 8.19 -16.04
CA ILE A 88 18.78 7.84 -14.64
C ILE A 88 20.02 8.32 -13.88
N GLU A 89 19.81 9.01 -12.76
CA GLU A 89 20.90 9.36 -11.84
C GLU A 89 21.35 8.11 -11.07
N TRP A 90 22.29 7.38 -11.67
CA TRP A 90 22.86 6.16 -11.11
C TRP A 90 23.66 6.37 -9.82
N ASP A 91 23.97 7.62 -9.48
CA ASP A 91 24.70 8.00 -8.26
C ASP A 91 23.87 7.74 -7.00
N ILE A 92 22.57 8.06 -7.07
CA ILE A 92 21.64 7.94 -5.93
C ILE A 92 21.09 6.52 -5.80
N ALA A 93 20.96 5.80 -6.92
CA ALA A 93 20.39 4.45 -6.98
C ALA A 93 20.96 3.44 -5.96
N PRO A 94 22.28 3.26 -5.80
CA PRO A 94 22.84 2.28 -4.85
C PRO A 94 22.52 2.64 -3.40
N SER A 95 22.50 3.93 -3.04
CA SER A 95 22.16 4.37 -1.68
C SER A 95 20.70 4.05 -1.32
N LEU A 96 19.77 4.23 -2.28
CA LEU A 96 18.35 3.90 -2.13
C LEU A 96 18.14 2.39 -2.04
N ILE A 97 18.82 1.61 -2.88
CA ILE A 97 18.72 0.14 -2.88
C ILE A 97 19.22 -0.43 -1.56
N LEU A 98 20.37 0.04 -1.06
CA LEU A 98 20.90 -0.39 0.24
C LEU A 98 19.94 -0.08 1.39
N GLY A 99 19.42 1.16 1.44
CA GLY A 99 18.43 1.54 2.44
C GLY A 99 17.15 0.69 2.38
N ALA A 100 16.67 0.40 1.17
CA ALA A 100 15.51 -0.46 0.96
C ALA A 100 15.77 -1.90 1.44
N ILE A 101 16.84 -2.54 0.96
CA ILE A 101 17.19 -3.93 1.31
C ILE A 101 17.38 -4.09 2.82
N LEU A 102 18.05 -3.14 3.47
CA LEU A 102 18.26 -3.18 4.91
C LEU A 102 16.96 -3.04 5.70
N SER A 103 16.00 -2.25 5.21
CA SER A 103 14.70 -2.03 5.88
C SER A 103 13.74 -3.22 5.79
N VAL A 104 13.74 -3.95 4.67
CA VAL A 104 12.83 -5.09 4.43
C VAL A 104 12.81 -6.14 5.54
N PRO A 105 13.94 -6.70 6.04
CA PRO A 105 13.91 -7.74 7.06
C PRO A 105 13.30 -7.26 8.37
N PHE A 106 13.59 -6.01 8.79
CA PHE A 106 12.99 -5.42 9.99
C PHE A 106 11.49 -5.23 9.83
N ALA A 107 11.04 -4.73 8.67
CA ALA A 107 9.62 -4.57 8.36
C ALA A 107 8.89 -5.93 8.37
N ALA A 108 9.44 -6.93 7.68
CA ALA A 108 8.88 -8.28 7.60
C ALA A 108 8.81 -8.96 8.97
N TYR A 109 9.87 -8.86 9.77
CA TYR A 109 9.91 -9.42 11.12
C TYR A 109 8.88 -8.77 12.05
N THR A 110 8.74 -7.44 11.95
CA THR A 110 7.73 -6.67 12.70
C THR A 110 6.33 -7.19 12.38
N VAL A 111 5.95 -7.20 11.09
CA VAL A 111 4.63 -7.69 10.64
C VAL A 111 4.36 -9.13 11.08
N LYS A 112 5.39 -9.99 11.07
CA LYS A 112 5.28 -11.40 11.49
C LYS A 112 4.93 -11.52 12.98
N ARG A 113 5.50 -10.70 13.86
CA ARG A 113 5.34 -10.75 15.33
C ARG A 113 3.96 -10.29 15.82
N PHE A 114 3.32 -9.33 15.16
CA PHE A 114 2.03 -8.79 15.61
C PHE A 114 0.87 -9.77 15.44
N LYS A 115 -0.16 -9.70 16.31
CA LYS A 115 -1.42 -10.45 16.11
C LYS A 115 -2.27 -9.76 15.04
N ASN A 116 -3.08 -10.52 14.30
CA ASN A 116 -3.86 -10.00 13.17
C ASN A 116 -4.77 -8.82 13.56
N THR A 117 -5.41 -8.86 14.73
CA THR A 117 -6.29 -7.78 15.23
C THR A 117 -5.52 -6.49 15.52
N HIS A 118 -4.38 -6.58 16.20
CA HIS A 118 -3.53 -5.41 16.47
C HIS A 118 -2.98 -4.82 15.18
N LEU A 119 -2.57 -5.68 14.24
CA LEU A 119 -2.06 -5.24 12.95
C LEU A 119 -3.14 -4.52 12.14
N LYS A 120 -4.39 -5.01 12.15
CA LYS A 120 -5.54 -4.34 11.54
C LYS A 120 -5.76 -2.94 12.14
N LEU A 121 -5.68 -2.82 13.47
CA LEU A 121 -5.79 -1.53 14.16
C LEU A 121 -4.67 -0.57 13.75
N ILE A 122 -3.41 -1.03 13.79
CA ILE A 122 -2.25 -0.23 13.42
C ILE A 122 -2.37 0.28 11.98
N VAL A 123 -2.74 -0.60 11.04
CA VAL A 123 -2.94 -0.21 9.63
C VAL A 123 -4.06 0.82 9.49
N GLY A 124 -5.19 0.64 10.19
CA GLY A 124 -6.29 1.61 10.18
C GLY A 124 -5.87 2.99 10.68
N ILE A 125 -5.21 3.04 11.84
CA ILE A 125 -4.71 4.29 12.44
C ILE A 125 -3.66 4.95 11.53
N ALA A 126 -2.66 4.19 11.08
CA ALA A 126 -1.61 4.72 10.22
C ALA A 126 -2.17 5.27 8.89
N THR A 127 -3.14 4.57 8.30
CA THR A 127 -3.82 5.00 7.07
C THR A 127 -4.63 6.28 7.31
N LEU A 128 -5.32 6.38 8.45
CA LEU A 128 -6.10 7.56 8.81
C LEU A 128 -5.19 8.78 9.03
N ILE A 129 -4.07 8.60 9.72
CA ILE A 129 -3.05 9.64 9.91
C ILE A 129 -2.47 10.08 8.57
N LEU A 130 -2.07 9.14 7.71
CA LEU A 130 -1.59 9.48 6.35
C LEU A 130 -2.64 10.29 5.58
N GLY A 131 -3.91 9.88 5.68
CA GLY A 131 -5.05 10.57 5.09
C GLY A 131 -5.18 12.01 5.58
N LEU A 132 -5.12 12.23 6.90
CA LEU A 132 -5.17 13.55 7.52
C LEU A 132 -3.98 14.43 7.11
N VAL A 133 -2.76 13.89 7.12
CA VAL A 133 -1.55 14.63 6.70
C VAL A 133 -1.64 15.05 5.24
N THR A 134 -2.13 14.17 4.37
CA THR A 134 -2.30 14.46 2.95
C THR A 134 -3.35 15.56 2.74
N LEU A 135 -4.41 15.56 3.55
CA LEU A 135 -5.42 16.63 3.52
C LEU A 135 -4.88 17.95 4.06
N GLY A 136 -4.14 17.93 5.17
CA GLY A 136 -3.53 19.12 5.74
C GLY A 136 -2.60 19.83 4.75
N LYS A 137 -1.78 19.07 4.02
CA LYS A 137 -0.92 19.60 2.94
C LYS A 137 -1.69 20.21 1.75
N LEU A 138 -2.98 19.95 1.64
CA LEU A 138 -3.81 20.44 0.54
C LEU A 138 -4.51 21.75 0.90
N PHE A 139 -4.70 22.02 2.20
CA PHE A 139 -5.31 23.24 2.73
C PHE A 139 -4.29 24.30 3.19
N LEU A 140 -3.00 23.95 3.25
CA LEU A 140 -1.89 24.78 3.69
C LEU A 140 -0.92 24.99 2.52
#